data_AF-A0AAV4P8G9-F1
#
_entry.id   AF-A0AAV4P8G9-F1
#
_cell.length_a   1.000
_cell.length_b   1.000
_cell.length_c   1.000
_cell.angle_alpha   90.00
_cell.angle_beta   90.00
_cell.angle_gamma   90.00
#
_symmetry.space_group_name_H-M   'P 1'
#
loop_
_entity.id
_entity.type
_entity.pdbx_description
1 polymer ?
#
loop_
_entity_poly.entity_id
_entity_poly.type
_entity_poly.pdbx_seq_one_letter_code
_entity_poly.pdbx_strand_id
1 'polypeptide(L)'
;MEDYLPRVEVRVIDDEKGKGLFALHKFNKGDMIFEERPLVCAQFLWNQAYGYLACDYCMRPLETAEENVRRLTGILDLVLPYPECCETKKDDYIECPYCEVSYCSFSCREQAWEQYHQVLCTSSLLGNTQHPLDQLQDAWREMHYPPETASIMLIARMIATVKQAKDKGGAAHLFSQFCHKTKSKNGDISHKLLGKQFQVQVEHLRQLIIKGLQDEDLLQWFTADGFRSLIALVGTNGQGIGTSAFGVWVKNCDSLDLSLEEQEKLNLYIHNLYERIESVFFLSA
;
A
#
# COMPACT_ATOMS: atom_id res chain seq x y z
N MET A 1 -6.73 34.38 3.37
CA MET A 1 -7.30 33.60 2.26
C MET A 1 -6.34 33.82 1.10
N GLU A 2 -5.13 33.26 1.21
CA GLU A 2 -4.18 33.27 0.09
C GLU A 2 -4.61 32.16 -0.84
N ASP A 3 -4.86 32.55 -2.09
CA ASP A 3 -5.42 31.70 -3.12
C ASP A 3 -4.63 30.40 -3.27
N TYR A 4 -5.37 29.30 -3.27
CA TYR A 4 -4.95 27.96 -3.64
C TYR A 4 -4.66 27.89 -5.15
N LEU A 5 -3.85 28.82 -5.67
CA LEU A 5 -3.46 28.80 -7.07
C LEU A 5 -2.74 27.47 -7.34
N PRO A 6 -3.15 26.74 -8.38
CA PRO A 6 -2.51 25.47 -8.70
C PRO A 6 -1.01 25.72 -8.91
N ARG A 7 -0.18 24.90 -8.25
CA ARG A 7 1.29 25.01 -8.34
C ARG A 7 1.85 24.32 -9.58
N VAL A 8 1.05 23.42 -10.14
CA VAL A 8 1.33 22.58 -11.28
C VAL A 8 0.05 22.40 -12.11
N GLU A 9 0.20 22.05 -13.38
CA GLU A 9 -0.92 21.63 -14.23
C GLU A 9 -0.58 20.39 -15.05
N VAL A 10 -1.62 19.64 -15.43
CA VAL A 10 -1.50 18.46 -16.28
C VAL A 10 -1.68 18.89 -17.74
N ARG A 11 -0.72 18.53 -18.60
CA ARG A 11 -0.80 18.74 -20.05
C ARG A 11 -0.53 17.42 -20.78
N VAL A 12 -1.15 17.24 -21.94
CA VAL A 12 -0.77 16.15 -22.86
C VAL A 12 0.52 16.56 -23.57
N ILE A 13 1.55 15.72 -23.48
CA ILE A 13 2.84 15.95 -24.14
C ILE A 13 2.76 15.44 -25.58
N ASP A 14 2.53 14.14 -25.74
CA ASP A 14 2.41 13.44 -27.02
C ASP A 14 1.84 12.02 -26.81
N ASP A 15 1.66 11.26 -27.89
CA ASP A 15 1.16 9.88 -27.82
C ASP A 15 2.12 8.89 -27.14
N GLU A 16 3.40 9.24 -26.96
CA GLU A 16 4.44 8.40 -26.37
C GLU A 16 4.52 8.57 -24.86
N LYS A 17 4.67 9.81 -24.40
CA LYS A 17 4.75 10.19 -22.99
C LYS A 17 3.37 10.34 -22.34
N GLY A 18 2.33 10.59 -23.13
CA GLY A 18 0.98 10.81 -22.62
C GLY A 18 0.88 12.11 -21.84
N LYS A 19 0.38 12.04 -20.60
CA LYS A 19 0.21 13.21 -19.72
C LYS A 19 1.50 13.51 -18.97
N GLY A 20 1.79 14.79 -18.77
CA GLY A 20 2.88 15.27 -17.94
C GLY A 20 2.42 16.36 -16.98
N LEU A 21 3.22 16.57 -15.93
CA LEU A 21 3.01 17.60 -14.93
C LEU A 21 3.96 18.79 -15.20
N PHE A 22 3.41 19.99 -15.29
CA PHE A 22 4.15 21.22 -15.62
C PHE A 22 4.06 22.21 -14.47
N ALA A 23 5.20 22.77 -14.06
CA ALA A 23 5.25 23.78 -13.02
C ALA A 23 4.63 25.11 -13.49
N LEU A 24 3.78 25.69 -12.66
CA LEU A 24 3.20 27.03 -12.87
C LEU A 24 4.00 28.13 -12.18
N HIS A 25 4.89 27.76 -11.26
CA HIS A 25 5.77 28.66 -10.51
C HIS A 25 7.17 28.08 -10.43
N LYS A 26 8.14 28.90 -10.03
CA LYS A 26 9.50 28.44 -9.75
C LYS A 26 9.54 27.75 -8.38
N PHE A 27 10.18 26.59 -8.32
CA PHE A 27 10.47 25.88 -7.07
C PHE A 27 11.97 25.94 -6.75
N ASN A 28 12.29 26.00 -5.47
CA ASN A 28 13.63 25.84 -4.91
C ASN A 28 13.81 24.44 -4.32
N LYS A 29 15.06 24.04 -4.07
CA LYS A 29 15.37 22.77 -3.41
C LYS A 29 14.74 22.76 -2.01
N GLY A 30 13.93 21.74 -1.73
CA GLY A 30 13.21 21.58 -0.46
C GLY A 30 11.75 22.04 -0.51
N ASP A 31 11.31 22.70 -1.59
CA ASP A 31 9.92 23.12 -1.72
C ASP A 31 8.99 21.92 -1.98
N MET A 32 7.85 21.90 -1.30
CA MET A 32 6.75 20.98 -1.59
C MET A 32 6.02 21.41 -2.86
N ILE A 33 6.07 20.56 -3.90
CA ILE A 33 5.41 20.81 -5.20
C ILE A 33 3.89 20.63 -5.06
N PHE A 34 3.45 19.44 -4.60
CA PHE A 34 2.06 19.13 -4.26
C PHE A 34 2.02 17.93 -3.30
N GLU A 35 0.85 17.72 -2.69
CA GLU A 35 0.55 16.56 -1.86
C GLU A 35 -0.71 15.88 -2.42
N GLU A 36 -0.71 14.55 -2.43
CA GLU A 36 -1.82 13.73 -2.92
C GLU A 36 -2.07 12.57 -1.96
N ARG A 37 -3.35 12.19 -1.82
CA ARG A 37 -3.72 10.93 -1.16
C ARG A 37 -3.89 9.85 -2.22
N PRO A 38 -3.38 8.62 -1.98
CA PRO A 38 -3.58 7.53 -2.92
C PRO A 38 -5.08 7.24 -3.08
N LEU A 39 -5.51 6.95 -4.31
CA LEU A 39 -6.90 6.55 -4.56
C LEU A 39 -7.25 5.26 -3.80
N VAL A 40 -6.31 4.31 -3.78
CA VAL A 40 -6.34 3.10 -2.98
C VAL A 40 -4.92 2.71 -2.59
N CYS A 41 -4.76 2.06 -1.44
CA CYS A 41 -3.52 1.44 -1.01
C CYS A 41 -3.83 0.08 -0.39
N ALA A 42 -2.88 -0.84 -0.37
CA ALA A 42 -3.04 -2.13 0.29
C ALA A 42 -1.68 -2.62 0.78
N GLN A 43 -1.67 -3.23 1.95
CA GLN A 43 -0.49 -3.91 2.47
C GLN A 43 -0.14 -5.11 1.58
N PHE A 44 1.15 -5.41 1.43
CA PHE A 44 1.60 -6.67 0.85
C PHE A 44 1.18 -7.85 1.73
N LEU A 45 0.70 -8.91 1.09
CA LEU A 45 0.09 -10.05 1.79
C LEU A 45 1.13 -10.86 2.57
N TRP A 46 2.36 -10.95 2.06
CA TRP A 46 3.51 -11.53 2.72
C TRP A 46 3.97 -10.67 3.89
N ASN A 47 3.97 -9.34 3.77
CA ASN A 47 4.29 -8.47 4.92
C ASN A 47 3.30 -8.71 6.08
N GLN A 48 2.01 -8.82 5.77
CA GLN A 48 0.99 -9.16 6.75
C GLN A 48 1.23 -10.58 7.33
N ALA A 49 1.53 -11.57 6.48
CA ALA A 49 1.82 -12.94 6.91
C ALA A 49 3.08 -13.04 7.81
N TYR A 50 4.08 -12.18 7.59
CA TYR A 50 5.29 -12.06 8.43
C TYR A 50 5.08 -11.15 9.64
N GLY A 51 3.84 -10.77 9.95
CA GLY A 51 3.48 -10.05 11.18
C GLY A 51 3.77 -8.56 11.17
N TYR A 52 4.02 -7.95 10.02
CA TYR A 52 4.02 -6.49 9.93
C TYR A 52 2.59 -5.97 10.12
N LEU A 53 2.39 -5.13 11.13
CA LEU A 53 1.08 -4.54 11.41
C LEU A 53 1.00 -3.14 10.80
N ALA A 54 0.00 -2.89 9.97
CA ALA A 54 -0.24 -1.59 9.35
C ALA A 54 -1.72 -1.22 9.42
N CYS A 55 -2.00 0.08 9.52
CA CYS A 55 -3.36 0.59 9.44
C CYS A 55 -3.92 0.27 8.07
N ASP A 56 -5.09 -0.38 8.03
CA ASP A 56 -5.70 -0.80 6.77
C ASP A 56 -6.07 0.38 5.86
N TYR A 57 -6.27 1.58 6.40
CA TYR A 57 -6.58 2.78 5.61
C TYR A 57 -5.34 3.55 5.14
N CYS A 58 -4.47 3.97 6.07
CA CYS A 58 -3.38 4.91 5.75
C CYS A 58 -1.99 4.26 5.64
N MET A 59 -1.90 2.93 5.81
CA MET A 59 -0.66 2.16 5.80
C MET A 59 0.36 2.54 6.89
N ARG A 60 0.00 3.41 7.84
CA ARG A 60 0.86 3.73 8.99
C ARG A 60 1.19 2.44 9.76
N PRO A 61 2.46 2.19 10.13
CA PRO A 61 2.81 1.07 10.99
C PRO A 61 2.03 1.12 12.30
N LEU A 62 1.54 -0.02 12.76
CA LEU A 62 0.82 -0.14 14.04
C LEU A 62 1.71 -0.69 15.17
N GLU A 63 2.95 -1.04 14.87
CA GLU A 63 3.95 -1.39 15.86
C GLU A 63 4.69 -0.14 16.39
N THR A 64 5.16 -0.22 17.63
CA THR A 64 6.15 0.72 18.17
C THR A 64 7.49 0.54 17.46
N ALA A 65 8.38 1.54 17.57
CA ALA A 65 9.74 1.41 17.07
C ALA A 65 10.46 0.19 17.67
N GLU A 66 10.23 -0.07 18.96
CA GLU A 66 10.84 -1.21 19.66
C GLU A 66 10.28 -2.55 19.17
N GLU A 67 8.96 -2.70 19.05
CA GLU A 67 8.33 -3.88 18.47
C GLU A 67 8.82 -4.13 17.02
N ASN A 68 8.96 -3.06 16.23
CA ASN A 68 9.51 -3.11 14.88
C ASN A 68 10.93 -3.69 14.86
N VAL A 69 11.84 -3.16 15.67
CA VAL A 69 13.23 -3.65 15.73
C VAL A 69 13.31 -5.07 16.28
N ARG A 70 12.53 -5.42 17.32
CA ARG A 70 12.48 -6.79 17.85
C ARG A 70 12.06 -7.79 16.77
N ARG A 71 11.02 -7.47 16.01
CA ARG A 71 10.53 -8.31 14.91
C ARG A 71 11.56 -8.45 13.80
N LEU A 72 12.22 -7.36 13.41
CA LEU A 72 13.19 -7.35 12.31
C LEU A 72 14.54 -7.98 12.68
N THR A 73 14.94 -7.93 13.96
CA THR A 73 16.23 -8.48 14.43
C THR A 73 16.11 -9.88 15.03
N GLY A 74 14.91 -10.28 15.45
CA GLY A 74 14.66 -11.51 16.22
C GLY A 74 15.10 -11.45 17.69
N ILE A 75 15.53 -10.28 18.18
CA ILE A 75 16.02 -10.10 19.56
C ILE A 75 14.85 -9.64 20.44
N LEU A 76 14.22 -10.57 21.16
CA LEU A 76 12.98 -10.31 21.90
C LEU A 76 13.15 -9.39 23.12
N ASP A 77 14.34 -9.38 23.71
CA ASP A 77 14.69 -8.58 24.89
C ASP A 77 15.35 -7.24 24.55
N LEU A 78 15.46 -6.89 23.26
CA LEU A 78 15.99 -5.61 22.81
C LEU A 78 15.12 -4.46 23.35
N VAL A 79 15.77 -3.44 23.94
CA VAL A 79 15.11 -2.22 24.42
C VAL A 79 15.70 -1.04 23.67
N LEU A 80 14.84 -0.22 23.05
CA LEU A 80 15.31 1.01 22.42
C LEU A 80 15.46 2.13 23.48
N PRO A 81 16.55 2.92 23.43
CA PRO A 81 16.64 4.14 24.24
C PRO A 81 15.59 5.17 23.76
N TYR A 82 15.36 6.22 24.54
CA TYR A 82 14.49 7.35 24.17
C TYR A 82 13.10 6.91 23.65
N PRO A 83 12.28 6.21 24.46
CA PRO A 83 10.94 5.75 24.04
C PRO A 83 10.02 6.90 23.58
N GLU A 84 10.26 8.13 24.04
CA GLU A 84 9.57 9.34 23.64
C GLU A 84 9.74 9.71 22.15
N CYS A 85 10.79 9.21 21.49
CA CYS A 85 10.98 9.40 20.04
C CYS A 85 10.03 8.53 19.19
N CYS A 86 9.33 7.57 19.80
CA CYS A 86 8.34 6.72 19.13
C CYS A 86 6.97 7.42 19.06
N GLU A 87 6.47 7.65 17.85
CA GLU A 87 5.18 8.33 17.63
C GLU A 87 3.94 7.41 17.74
N THR A 88 4.17 6.11 17.87
CA THR A 88 3.12 5.09 17.89
C THR A 88 2.23 5.22 19.12
N LYS A 89 0.94 5.53 18.93
CA LYS A 89 -0.07 5.63 19.99
C LYS A 89 -1.06 4.47 19.91
N LYS A 90 -0.72 3.35 20.56
CA LYS A 90 -1.55 2.13 20.50
C LYS A 90 -2.93 2.29 21.16
N ASP A 91 -3.07 3.24 22.09
CA ASP A 91 -4.34 3.55 22.75
C ASP A 91 -5.41 4.11 21.79
N ASP A 92 -4.99 4.69 20.66
CA ASP A 92 -5.90 5.22 19.63
C ASP A 92 -6.40 4.13 18.67
N TYR A 93 -5.87 2.91 18.78
CA TYR A 93 -6.15 1.85 17.83
C TYR A 93 -7.57 1.34 17.97
N ILE A 94 -8.14 1.02 16.82
CA ILE A 94 -9.48 0.51 16.75
C ILE A 94 -9.55 -0.54 15.67
N GLU A 95 -10.32 -1.58 15.94
CA GLU A 95 -10.55 -2.67 14.99
C GLU A 95 -11.95 -2.59 14.41
N CYS A 96 -12.13 -3.21 13.25
CA CYS A 96 -13.45 -3.50 12.74
C CYS A 96 -14.12 -4.55 13.66
N PRO A 97 -15.33 -4.28 14.20
CA PRO A 97 -15.99 -5.22 15.12
C PRO A 97 -16.46 -6.53 14.45
N TYR A 98 -16.33 -6.64 13.13
CA TYR A 98 -16.82 -7.77 12.34
C TYR A 98 -15.70 -8.66 11.79
N CYS A 99 -14.51 -8.12 11.54
CA CYS A 99 -13.39 -8.85 10.93
C CYS A 99 -12.01 -8.52 11.52
N GLU A 100 -11.96 -7.76 12.62
CA GLU A 100 -10.74 -7.49 13.42
C GLU A 100 -9.62 -6.74 12.69
N VAL A 101 -9.84 -6.30 11.45
CA VAL A 101 -8.91 -5.43 10.73
C VAL A 101 -8.64 -4.15 11.53
N SER A 102 -7.36 -3.85 11.77
CA SER A 102 -6.92 -2.76 12.65
C SER A 102 -6.70 -1.43 11.92
N TYR A 103 -7.00 -0.33 12.62
CA TYR A 103 -6.84 1.04 12.18
C TYR A 103 -6.12 1.86 13.26
N CYS A 104 -5.32 2.84 12.85
CA CYS A 104 -4.60 3.70 13.79
C CYS A 104 -5.49 4.73 14.49
N SER A 105 -6.75 4.88 14.04
CA SER A 105 -7.72 5.83 14.62
C SER A 105 -9.14 5.53 14.14
N PHE A 106 -10.13 6.04 14.89
CA PHE A 106 -11.54 6.05 14.47
C PHE A 106 -11.73 6.69 13.09
N SER A 107 -11.07 7.82 12.81
CA SER A 107 -11.15 8.50 11.51
C SER A 107 -10.69 7.64 10.34
N CYS A 108 -9.61 6.85 10.52
CA CYS A 108 -9.16 5.91 9.49
C CYS A 108 -10.16 4.76 9.28
N ARG A 109 -10.76 4.24 10.37
CA ARG A 109 -11.78 3.20 10.27
C ARG A 109 -13.03 3.69 9.53
N GLU A 110 -13.54 4.87 9.87
CA GLU A 110 -14.72 5.44 9.20
C GLU A 110 -14.45 5.73 7.72
N GLN A 111 -13.30 6.34 7.38
CA GLN A 111 -12.96 6.59 5.97
C GLN A 111 -12.81 5.29 5.19
N ALA A 112 -12.20 4.25 5.76
CA ALA A 112 -12.15 2.92 5.15
C ALA A 112 -13.56 2.34 4.97
N TRP A 113 -14.41 2.43 6.00
CA TRP A 113 -15.79 1.95 5.98
C TRP A 113 -16.60 2.61 4.87
N GLU A 114 -16.52 3.92 4.73
CA GLU A 114 -17.21 4.68 3.69
C GLU A 114 -16.64 4.42 2.30
N GLN A 115 -15.33 4.19 2.18
CA GLN A 115 -14.66 4.06 0.89
C GLN A 115 -14.71 2.64 0.32
N TYR A 116 -14.31 1.61 1.05
CA TYR A 116 -14.16 0.26 0.46
C TYR A 116 -14.46 -0.89 1.43
N HIS A 117 -14.43 -0.66 2.74
CA HIS A 117 -14.40 -1.76 3.71
C HIS A 117 -15.76 -2.42 3.90
N GLN A 118 -16.90 -1.74 3.69
CA GLN A 118 -18.21 -2.41 3.75
C GLN A 118 -18.31 -3.56 2.75
N VAL A 119 -17.78 -3.38 1.55
CA VAL A 119 -17.76 -4.41 0.49
C VAL A 119 -16.70 -5.47 0.75
N LEU A 120 -15.56 -5.11 1.35
CA LEU A 120 -14.46 -6.05 1.60
C LEU A 120 -14.50 -6.75 2.97
N CYS A 121 -15.39 -6.33 3.88
CA CYS A 121 -15.51 -6.94 5.19
C CYS A 121 -16.05 -8.36 5.06
N THR A 122 -15.28 -9.34 5.53
CA THR A 122 -15.67 -10.76 5.48
C THR A 122 -16.64 -11.16 6.60
N SER A 123 -16.89 -10.25 7.55
CA SER A 123 -17.68 -10.49 8.78
C SER A 123 -17.32 -11.81 9.49
N SER A 124 -16.05 -12.19 9.43
CA SER A 124 -15.51 -13.39 10.07
C SER A 124 -14.39 -13.00 11.03
N LEU A 125 -14.63 -13.21 12.32
CA LEU A 125 -13.66 -12.94 13.40
C LEU A 125 -12.43 -13.87 13.31
N LEU A 126 -12.61 -15.05 12.74
CA LEU A 126 -11.55 -15.99 12.42
C LEU A 126 -11.64 -16.21 10.91
N GLY A 127 -10.70 -15.67 10.14
CA GLY A 127 -10.72 -15.68 8.66
C GLY A 127 -11.35 -16.96 8.09
N ASN A 128 -12.38 -16.79 7.25
CA ASN A 128 -13.11 -17.92 6.73
C ASN A 128 -12.44 -18.35 5.43
N THR A 129 -11.66 -19.44 5.45
CA THR A 129 -10.95 -19.94 4.27
C THR A 129 -11.87 -20.28 3.07
N GLN A 130 -13.20 -20.31 3.26
CA GLN A 130 -14.16 -20.46 2.19
C GLN A 130 -14.60 -19.12 1.55
N HIS A 131 -14.30 -17.98 2.17
CA HIS A 131 -14.64 -16.66 1.65
C HIS A 131 -13.81 -16.36 0.39
N PRO A 132 -14.43 -15.89 -0.71
CA PRO A 132 -13.71 -15.65 -1.97
C PRO A 132 -12.53 -14.68 -1.84
N LEU A 133 -12.62 -13.69 -0.95
CA LEU A 133 -11.51 -12.74 -0.70
C LEU A 133 -10.34 -13.38 0.06
N ASP A 134 -10.61 -14.38 0.92
CA ASP A 134 -9.54 -15.09 1.63
C ASP A 134 -8.83 -16.02 0.64
N GLN A 135 -9.60 -16.73 -0.19
CA GLN A 135 -9.07 -17.54 -1.30
C GLN A 135 -8.26 -16.72 -2.32
N LEU A 136 -8.69 -15.48 -2.61
CA LEU A 136 -7.97 -14.57 -3.49
C LEU A 136 -6.59 -14.22 -2.94
N GLN A 137 -6.52 -13.96 -1.63
CA GLN A 137 -5.26 -13.63 -0.96
C GLN A 137 -4.31 -14.84 -0.93
N ASP A 138 -4.83 -16.04 -0.65
CA ASP A 138 -4.05 -17.28 -0.71
C ASP A 138 -3.50 -17.53 -2.11
N ALA A 139 -4.35 -17.47 -3.14
CA ALA A 139 -3.96 -17.66 -4.53
C ALA A 139 -2.90 -16.64 -4.98
N TRP A 140 -2.98 -15.38 -4.51
CA TRP A 140 -1.96 -14.38 -4.79
C TRP A 140 -0.61 -14.72 -4.15
N ARG A 141 -0.60 -15.09 -2.86
CA ARG A 141 0.63 -15.48 -2.16
C ARG A 141 1.31 -16.69 -2.81
N GLU A 142 0.54 -17.68 -3.24
CA GLU A 142 1.05 -18.86 -3.95
C GLU A 142 1.65 -18.50 -5.31
N MET A 143 1.01 -17.60 -6.07
CA MET A 143 1.48 -17.17 -7.39
C MET A 143 2.69 -16.22 -7.30
N HIS A 144 2.72 -15.35 -6.29
CA HIS A 144 3.67 -14.25 -6.18
C HIS A 144 4.44 -14.36 -4.86
N TYR A 145 5.37 -15.32 -4.83
CA TYR A 145 6.33 -15.47 -3.72
C TYR A 145 7.23 -14.22 -3.60
N PRO A 146 7.73 -13.86 -2.39
CA PRO A 146 8.53 -12.67 -2.19
C PRO A 146 9.76 -12.55 -3.12
N PRO A 147 10.21 -11.32 -3.45
CA PRO A 147 9.63 -10.04 -3.01
C PRO A 147 8.33 -9.66 -3.76
N GLU A 148 7.33 -9.20 -3.01
CA GLU A 148 6.13 -8.61 -3.60
C GLU A 148 6.43 -7.30 -4.29
N THR A 149 5.91 -7.13 -5.51
CA THR A 149 6.02 -5.89 -6.28
C THR A 149 4.67 -5.19 -6.45
N ALA A 150 3.57 -5.84 -6.06
CA ALA A 150 2.20 -5.36 -6.10
C ALA A 150 1.32 -6.24 -5.19
N SER A 151 0.08 -5.81 -4.94
CA SER A 151 -0.93 -6.60 -4.22
C SER A 151 -2.21 -6.68 -5.04
N ILE A 152 -2.80 -7.88 -5.15
CA ILE A 152 -4.13 -8.08 -5.77
C ILE A 152 -5.22 -7.29 -5.07
N MET A 153 -5.02 -7.00 -3.77
CA MET A 153 -5.97 -6.27 -2.96
C MET A 153 -6.12 -4.81 -3.42
N LEU A 154 -5.20 -4.27 -4.21
CA LEU A 154 -5.39 -2.99 -4.89
C LEU A 154 -6.59 -3.08 -5.85
N ILE A 155 -6.69 -4.14 -6.66
CA ILE A 155 -7.83 -4.34 -7.58
C ILE A 155 -9.12 -4.53 -6.79
N ALA A 156 -9.10 -5.34 -5.72
CA ALA A 156 -10.24 -5.53 -4.85
C ALA A 156 -10.74 -4.19 -4.26
N ARG A 157 -9.82 -3.34 -3.79
CA ARG A 157 -10.13 -2.01 -3.27
C ARG A 157 -10.62 -1.03 -4.32
N MET A 158 -10.10 -1.08 -5.55
CA MET A 158 -10.64 -0.27 -6.67
C MET A 158 -12.10 -0.63 -6.92
N ILE A 159 -12.42 -1.92 -7.03
CA ILE A 159 -13.78 -2.41 -7.25
C ILE A 159 -14.69 -1.99 -6.09
N ALA A 160 -14.27 -2.24 -4.85
CA ALA A 160 -15.03 -1.87 -3.66
C ALA A 160 -15.27 -0.36 -3.56
N THR A 161 -14.26 0.45 -3.90
CA THR A 161 -14.36 1.92 -3.95
C THR A 161 -15.44 2.37 -4.92
N VAL A 162 -15.48 1.80 -6.13
CA VAL A 162 -16.53 2.14 -7.09
C VAL A 162 -17.89 1.63 -6.62
N LYS A 163 -17.99 0.41 -6.08
CA LYS A 163 -19.26 -0.17 -5.60
C LYS A 163 -19.90 0.66 -4.49
N GLN A 164 -19.11 1.23 -3.59
CA GLN A 164 -19.59 2.06 -2.49
C GLN A 164 -19.80 3.53 -2.86
N ALA A 165 -19.25 3.98 -4.00
CA ALA A 165 -19.37 5.37 -4.42
C ALA A 165 -20.82 5.74 -4.73
N LYS A 166 -21.22 6.95 -4.32
CA LYS A 166 -22.51 7.55 -4.72
C LYS A 166 -22.56 7.78 -6.23
N ASP A 167 -21.46 8.27 -6.80
CA ASP A 167 -21.25 8.39 -8.25
C ASP A 167 -20.28 7.31 -8.72
N LYS A 168 -20.83 6.14 -9.05
CA LYS A 168 -20.06 5.00 -9.54
C LYS A 168 -19.35 5.29 -10.87
N GLY A 169 -20.02 6.03 -11.76
CA GLY A 169 -19.47 6.41 -13.06
C GLY A 169 -18.24 7.31 -12.92
N GLY A 170 -18.34 8.34 -12.06
CA GLY A 170 -17.22 9.21 -11.71
C GLY A 170 -16.07 8.44 -11.04
N ALA A 171 -16.38 7.58 -10.07
CA ALA A 171 -15.36 6.77 -9.39
C ALA A 171 -14.63 5.81 -10.36
N ALA A 172 -15.35 5.12 -11.25
CA ALA A 172 -14.75 4.28 -12.27
C ALA A 172 -13.92 5.11 -13.26
N HIS A 173 -14.39 6.31 -13.61
CA HIS A 173 -13.69 7.21 -14.51
C HIS A 173 -12.34 7.67 -13.94
N LEU A 174 -12.22 7.90 -12.63
CA LEU A 174 -10.94 8.23 -11.98
C LEU A 174 -9.86 7.19 -12.28
N PHE A 175 -10.20 5.90 -12.17
CA PHE A 175 -9.25 4.82 -12.49
C PHE A 175 -8.97 4.70 -13.99
N SER A 176 -9.93 5.02 -14.86
CA SER A 176 -9.74 4.98 -16.32
C SER A 176 -8.72 5.99 -16.84
N GLN A 177 -8.38 7.02 -16.04
CA GLN A 177 -7.38 8.03 -16.41
C GLN A 177 -5.94 7.52 -16.36
N PHE A 178 -5.68 6.39 -15.68
CA PHE A 178 -4.36 5.80 -15.55
C PHE A 178 -4.00 4.94 -16.76
N CYS A 179 -2.69 4.74 -16.98
CA CYS A 179 -2.23 3.87 -18.05
C CYS A 179 -2.66 2.43 -17.76
N HIS A 180 -3.42 1.80 -18.65
CA HIS A 180 -3.92 0.43 -18.48
C HIS A 180 -3.67 -0.42 -19.73
N LYS A 181 -2.76 0.02 -20.61
CA LYS A 181 -2.40 -0.69 -21.84
C LYS A 181 -1.68 -1.99 -21.49
N THR A 182 -2.16 -3.12 -21.99
CA THR A 182 -1.57 -4.44 -21.75
C THR A 182 -0.32 -4.73 -22.60
N LYS A 183 -0.11 -3.94 -23.65
CA LYS A 183 1.09 -3.96 -24.50
C LYS A 183 1.68 -2.55 -24.61
N SER A 184 3.01 -2.48 -24.66
CA SER A 184 3.73 -1.27 -25.03
C SER A 184 3.62 -1.02 -26.55
N LYS A 185 4.07 0.15 -27.01
CA LYS A 185 4.13 0.47 -28.45
C LYS A 185 5.01 -0.51 -29.24
N ASN A 186 5.98 -1.15 -28.58
CA ASN A 186 6.90 -2.12 -29.19
C ASN A 186 6.30 -3.54 -29.25
N GLY A 187 5.09 -3.73 -28.73
CA GLY A 187 4.42 -5.04 -28.65
C GLY A 187 4.79 -5.87 -27.42
N ASP A 188 5.71 -5.39 -26.58
CA ASP A 188 6.08 -6.01 -25.31
C ASP A 188 4.93 -5.96 -24.31
N ILE A 189 4.84 -6.96 -23.45
CA ILE A 189 3.85 -6.97 -22.36
C ILE A 189 4.17 -5.85 -21.36
N SER A 190 3.16 -5.09 -20.95
CA SER A 190 3.35 -3.95 -20.02
C SER A 190 3.64 -4.38 -18.58
N HIS A 191 3.39 -5.64 -18.23
CA HIS A 191 3.67 -6.18 -16.90
C HIS A 191 3.96 -7.68 -16.98
N LYS A 192 4.88 -8.18 -16.13
CA LYS A 192 5.31 -9.60 -16.11
C LYS A 192 4.14 -10.57 -15.95
N LEU A 193 3.16 -10.23 -15.10
CA LEU A 193 1.96 -11.05 -14.86
C LEU A 193 1.04 -11.18 -16.08
N LEU A 194 1.24 -10.40 -17.15
CA LEU A 194 0.49 -10.53 -18.40
C LEU A 194 1.10 -11.55 -19.37
N GLY A 195 2.25 -12.14 -19.01
CA GLY A 195 2.94 -13.17 -19.78
C GLY A 195 2.13 -14.46 -19.92
N LYS A 196 2.41 -15.25 -20.98
CA LYS A 196 1.67 -16.48 -21.29
C LYS A 196 1.71 -17.50 -20.15
N GLN A 197 2.82 -17.56 -19.40
CA GLN A 197 3.02 -18.47 -18.28
C GLN A 197 2.12 -18.20 -17.07
N PHE A 198 1.52 -16.99 -16.98
CA PHE A 198 0.64 -16.61 -15.88
C PHE A 198 -0.85 -16.64 -16.27
N GLN A 199 -1.20 -17.08 -17.48
CA GLN A 199 -2.59 -17.02 -17.97
C GLN A 199 -3.56 -17.81 -17.09
N VAL A 200 -3.17 -19.00 -16.64
CA VAL A 200 -4.01 -19.85 -15.79
C VAL A 200 -4.23 -19.21 -14.42
N GLN A 201 -3.16 -18.67 -13.83
CA GLN A 201 -3.21 -18.03 -12.52
C GLN A 201 -3.99 -16.72 -12.56
N VAL A 202 -3.79 -15.88 -13.59
CA VAL A 202 -4.56 -14.65 -13.80
C VAL A 202 -6.04 -14.95 -14.00
N GLU A 203 -6.38 -16.00 -14.75
CA GLU A 203 -7.77 -16.42 -14.92
C GLU A 203 -8.35 -16.91 -13.58
N HIS A 204 -7.59 -17.67 -12.79
CA HIS A 204 -8.02 -18.10 -11.46
C HIS A 204 -8.30 -16.91 -10.53
N LEU A 205 -7.40 -15.92 -10.47
CA LEU A 205 -7.60 -14.68 -9.72
C LEU A 205 -8.85 -13.92 -10.19
N ARG A 206 -9.09 -13.85 -11.51
CA ARG A 206 -10.29 -13.23 -12.09
C ARG A 206 -11.56 -13.91 -11.61
N GLN A 207 -11.59 -15.25 -11.59
CA GLN A 207 -12.74 -16.01 -11.12
C GLN A 207 -13.02 -15.79 -9.63
N LEU A 208 -11.98 -15.69 -8.81
CA LEU A 208 -12.13 -15.36 -7.38
C LEU A 208 -12.65 -13.93 -7.18
N ILE A 209 -12.16 -12.97 -7.95
CA ILE A 209 -12.66 -11.58 -7.97
C ILE A 209 -14.13 -11.53 -8.39
N ILE A 210 -14.54 -12.28 -9.42
CA ILE A 210 -15.96 -12.35 -9.83
C ILE A 210 -16.81 -12.93 -8.70
N LYS A 211 -16.39 -14.07 -8.14
CA LYS A 211 -17.12 -14.74 -7.06
C LYS A 211 -17.30 -13.86 -5.83
N GLY A 212 -16.30 -13.01 -5.51
CA GLY A 212 -16.34 -12.13 -4.34
C GLY A 212 -16.95 -10.75 -4.57
N LEU A 213 -16.76 -10.16 -5.75
CA LEU A 213 -16.93 -8.71 -5.95
C LEU A 213 -17.72 -8.32 -7.20
N GLN A 214 -18.28 -9.25 -7.96
CA GLN A 214 -19.02 -8.93 -9.20
C GLN A 214 -20.05 -7.81 -8.97
N ASP A 215 -20.14 -6.92 -9.95
CA ASP A 215 -21.07 -5.79 -9.95
C ASP A 215 -21.52 -5.49 -11.38
N GLU A 216 -22.80 -5.18 -11.55
CA GLU A 216 -23.40 -4.88 -12.85
C GLU A 216 -22.85 -3.57 -13.44
N ASP A 217 -22.45 -2.61 -12.60
CA ASP A 217 -21.89 -1.33 -13.05
C ASP A 217 -20.43 -1.47 -13.52
N LEU A 218 -19.80 -2.61 -13.27
CA LEU A 218 -18.38 -2.88 -13.55
C LEU A 218 -18.16 -4.11 -14.45
N LEU A 219 -19.18 -4.57 -15.20
CA LEU A 219 -19.10 -5.78 -16.02
C LEU A 219 -17.84 -5.86 -16.90
N GLN A 220 -17.40 -4.73 -17.47
CA GLN A 220 -16.19 -4.68 -18.29
C GLN A 220 -14.92 -5.09 -17.52
N TRP A 221 -14.79 -4.71 -16.26
CA TRP A 221 -13.63 -5.04 -15.41
C TRP A 221 -13.53 -6.54 -15.12
N PHE A 222 -14.66 -7.25 -15.18
CA PHE A 222 -14.72 -8.69 -14.95
C PHE A 222 -14.49 -9.52 -16.22
N THR A 223 -14.42 -8.91 -17.41
CA THR A 223 -14.03 -9.62 -18.64
C THR A 223 -12.54 -10.02 -18.58
N ALA A 224 -12.12 -10.97 -19.40
CA ALA A 224 -10.71 -11.37 -19.47
C ALA A 224 -9.80 -10.18 -19.84
N ASP A 225 -10.21 -9.35 -20.81
CA ASP A 225 -9.43 -8.20 -21.25
C ASP A 225 -9.47 -7.04 -20.24
N GLY A 226 -10.63 -6.79 -19.63
CA GLY A 226 -10.77 -5.78 -18.58
C GLY A 226 -9.92 -6.11 -17.35
N PHE A 227 -9.94 -7.36 -16.88
CA PHE A 227 -9.13 -7.77 -15.74
C PHE A 227 -7.62 -7.67 -16.02
N ARG A 228 -7.19 -8.03 -17.24
CA ARG A 228 -5.80 -7.83 -17.68
C ARG A 228 -5.43 -6.35 -17.74
N SER A 229 -6.37 -5.49 -18.12
CA SER A 229 -6.17 -4.03 -18.10
C SER A 229 -6.02 -3.50 -16.68
N LEU A 230 -6.75 -4.04 -15.70
CA LEU A 230 -6.57 -3.71 -14.28
C LEU A 230 -5.20 -4.15 -13.74
N ILE A 231 -4.72 -5.33 -14.11
CA ILE A 231 -3.36 -5.78 -13.79
C ILE A 231 -2.32 -4.84 -14.41
N ALA A 232 -2.51 -4.45 -15.67
CA ALA A 232 -1.63 -3.48 -16.33
C ALA A 232 -1.65 -2.12 -15.61
N LEU A 233 -2.82 -1.67 -15.16
CA LEU A 233 -2.98 -0.42 -14.40
C LEU A 233 -2.18 -0.46 -13.11
N VAL A 234 -2.38 -1.48 -12.28
CA VAL A 234 -1.61 -1.62 -11.03
C VAL A 234 -0.11 -1.73 -11.33
N GLY A 235 0.26 -2.52 -12.33
CA GLY A 235 1.66 -2.76 -12.69
C GLY A 235 2.42 -1.58 -13.29
N THR A 236 1.72 -0.59 -13.87
CA THR A 236 2.36 0.57 -14.53
C THR A 236 2.23 1.87 -13.74
N ASN A 237 1.31 1.95 -12.79
CA ASN A 237 1.06 3.17 -12.00
C ASN A 237 1.20 2.95 -10.49
N GLY A 238 1.31 1.69 -10.03
CA GLY A 238 1.47 1.38 -8.62
C GLY A 238 2.81 1.86 -8.07
N GLN A 239 2.78 2.35 -6.83
CA GLN A 239 3.96 2.82 -6.11
C GLN A 239 4.10 2.07 -4.78
N GLY A 240 5.27 1.53 -4.52
CA GLY A 240 5.60 0.94 -3.22
C GLY A 240 5.79 2.03 -2.17
N ILE A 241 5.24 1.79 -0.97
CA ILE A 241 5.40 2.65 0.20
C ILE A 241 6.30 1.93 1.20
N GLY A 242 7.43 2.56 1.55
CA GLY A 242 8.33 2.09 2.61
C GLY A 242 8.15 2.92 3.87
N THR A 243 7.51 2.37 4.89
CA THR A 243 7.36 3.02 6.20
C THR A 243 7.92 2.12 7.30
N SER A 244 8.67 2.70 8.23
CA SER A 244 9.23 1.98 9.39
C SER A 244 9.05 2.83 10.64
N ALA A 245 8.47 2.24 11.69
CA ALA A 245 8.37 2.87 13.01
C ALA A 245 9.77 3.17 13.57
N PHE A 246 10.74 2.27 13.36
CA PHE A 246 12.15 2.51 13.71
C PHE A 246 12.75 3.68 12.93
N GLY A 247 12.51 3.77 11.61
CA GLY A 247 13.00 4.91 10.81
C GLY A 247 12.45 6.26 11.26
N VAL A 248 11.19 6.32 11.70
CA VAL A 248 10.60 7.52 12.32
C VAL A 248 11.28 7.82 13.65
N TRP A 249 11.49 6.82 14.51
CA TRP A 249 12.20 6.98 15.77
C TRP A 249 13.64 7.50 15.57
N VAL A 250 14.38 6.96 14.59
CA VAL A 250 15.74 7.44 14.23
C VAL A 250 15.72 8.92 13.84
N LYS A 251 14.78 9.32 12.97
CA LYS A 251 14.63 10.72 12.58
C LYS A 251 14.30 11.62 13.77
N ASN A 252 13.50 11.15 14.71
CA ASN A 252 13.13 11.92 15.90
C ASN A 252 14.30 12.03 16.88
N CYS A 253 15.17 11.01 16.95
CA CYS A 253 16.42 11.09 17.71
C CYS A 253 17.36 12.21 17.23
N ASP A 254 17.31 12.61 15.95
CA ASP A 254 18.09 13.75 15.43
C ASP A 254 17.72 15.09 16.10
N SER A 255 16.55 15.16 16.74
CA SER A 255 16.07 16.37 17.42
C SER A 255 16.37 16.38 18.92
N LEU A 256 17.04 15.35 19.46
CA LEU A 256 17.41 15.29 20.87
C LEU A 256 18.58 16.24 21.17
N ASP A 257 18.50 16.91 22.32
CA ASP A 257 19.59 17.75 22.84
C ASP A 257 20.58 16.89 23.62
N LEU A 258 21.48 16.20 22.90
CA LEU A 258 22.49 15.30 23.46
C LEU A 258 23.89 15.92 23.35
N SER A 259 24.79 15.53 24.25
CA SER A 259 26.20 15.83 24.07
C SER A 259 26.76 15.12 22.82
N LEU A 260 27.86 15.64 22.25
CA LEU A 260 28.50 15.03 21.08
C LEU A 260 28.86 13.55 21.30
N GLU A 261 29.36 13.20 22.49
CA GLU A 261 29.72 11.82 22.83
C GLU A 261 28.48 10.90 22.90
N GLU A 262 27.36 11.37 23.46
CA GLU A 262 26.10 10.62 23.51
C GLU A 262 25.50 10.44 22.12
N GLN A 263 25.55 11.49 21.29
CA GLN A 263 25.08 11.43 19.91
C GLN A 263 25.88 10.42 19.07
N GLU A 264 27.21 10.40 19.21
CA GLU A 264 28.06 9.41 18.54
C GLU A 264 27.74 7.97 18.98
N LYS A 265 27.55 7.75 20.29
CA LYS A 265 27.13 6.43 20.82
C LYS A 265 25.77 5.99 20.27
N LEU A 266 24.80 6.91 20.22
CA LEU A 266 23.48 6.64 19.68
C LEU A 266 23.54 6.31 18.18
N ASN A 267 24.30 7.08 17.40
CA ASN A 267 24.48 6.82 15.98
C ASN A 267 25.15 5.46 15.71
N LEU A 268 26.16 5.09 16.49
CA LEU A 268 26.79 3.77 16.39
C LEU A 268 25.80 2.65 16.74
N TYR A 269 24.99 2.84 17.78
CA TYR A 269 23.94 1.88 18.15
C TYR A 269 22.90 1.72 17.02
N ILE A 270 22.41 2.82 16.45
CA ILE A 270 21.47 2.82 15.32
C ILE A 270 22.07 2.10 14.10
N HIS A 271 23.32 2.41 13.77
CA HIS A 271 24.02 1.76 12.66
C HIS A 271 24.11 0.23 12.87
N ASN A 272 24.51 -0.21 14.06
CA ASN A 272 24.58 -1.64 14.39
C ASN A 272 23.21 -2.33 14.29
N LEU A 273 22.12 -1.64 14.62
CA LEU A 273 20.76 -2.18 14.44
C LEU A 273 20.40 -2.35 12.96
N TYR A 274 20.71 -1.36 12.11
CA TYR A 274 20.47 -1.48 10.67
C TYR A 274 21.27 -2.62 10.05
N GLU A 275 22.57 -2.74 10.37
CA GLU A 275 23.41 -3.85 9.94
C GLU A 275 22.82 -5.22 10.35
N ARG A 276 22.30 -5.30 11.59
CA ARG A 276 21.65 -6.52 12.07
C ARG A 276 20.38 -6.83 11.30
N ILE A 277 19.52 -5.83 11.07
CA ILE A 277 18.28 -5.96 10.31
C ILE A 277 18.59 -6.47 8.90
N GLU A 278 19.56 -5.87 8.22
CA GLU A 278 20.00 -6.31 6.88
C GLU A 278 20.50 -7.76 6.90
N SER A 279 21.29 -8.14 7.90
CA SER A 279 21.80 -9.52 8.01
C SER A 279 20.69 -10.57 8.15
N VAL A 280 19.58 -10.23 8.84
CA VAL A 280 18.43 -11.13 9.00
C VAL A 280 17.66 -11.25 7.69
N PHE A 281 17.47 -10.13 6.97
CA PHE A 281 16.83 -10.16 5.65
C PHE A 281 17.54 -11.11 4.68
N PHE A 282 18.88 -11.06 4.61
CA PHE A 282 19.66 -11.93 3.72
C PHE A 282 19.65 -13.42 4.11
N LEU A 283 19.34 -13.77 5.37
CA LEU A 283 19.20 -15.16 5.80
C LEU A 283 17.80 -15.73 5.53
N SER A 284 16.83 -14.86 5.21
CA SER A 284 15.41 -15.21 5.01
C SER A 284 14.94 -15.17 3.54
N ALA A 285 15.80 -14.72 2.63
CA ALA A 285 15.58 -14.65 1.18
C ALA A 285 16.26 -15.82 0.45
#